data_AF-S7TPW0-F1
#
_entry.id   AF-S7TPW0-F1
#
_cell.length_a   1.000
_cell.length_b   1.000
_cell.length_c   1.000
_cell.angle_alpha   90.00
_cell.angle_beta   90.00
_cell.angle_gamma   90.00
#
_symmetry.space_group_name_H-M   'P 1'
#
loop_
_entity.id
_entity.type
_entity.pdbx_description
1 polymer ?
#
loop_
_entity_poly.entity_id
_entity_poly.type
_entity_poly.pdbx_seq_one_letter_code
_entity_poly.pdbx_strand_id
1 'polypeptide(L)' 'MTLEEIKQAVLKLSPADQKRLILEVVPEIWGEACKDEACVLKIRSLVDEDTVKKYRQQHMNGI' A
#
# COMPACT_ATOMS: atom_id res chain seq x y z
N MET A 1 1.98 13.03 -18.52
CA MET A 1 1.48 11.66 -18.28
C MET A 1 0.04 11.75 -17.82
N THR A 2 -0.82 10.90 -18.37
CA THR A 2 -2.19 10.69 -17.91
C THR A 2 -2.23 9.66 -16.78
N LEU A 3 -3.31 9.64 -15.99
CA LEU A 3 -3.50 8.64 -14.95
C LEU A 3 -3.46 7.20 -15.50
N GLU A 4 -4.01 6.99 -16.69
CA GLU A 4 -4.01 5.67 -17.34
C GLU A 4 -2.58 5.24 -17.71
N GLU A 5 -1.74 6.15 -18.21
CA GLU A 5 -0.33 5.85 -18.48
C GLU A 5 0.44 5.47 -17.21
N ILE A 6 0.18 6.17 -16.08
CA ILE A 6 0.78 5.85 -14.78
C ILE A 6 0.36 4.44 -14.33
N LYS A 7 -0.94 4.13 -14.42
CA LYS A 7 -1.47 2.82 -14.05
C LYS A 7 -0.83 1.71 -14.88
N GLN A 8 -0.74 1.89 -16.20
CA GLN A 8 -0.10 0.92 -17.08
C GLN A 8 1.40 0.75 -16.76
N ALA A 9 2.10 1.83 -16.40
CA ALA A 9 3.51 1.74 -15.99
C ALA A 9 3.67 0.91 -14.71
N VAL A 10 2.84 1.14 -13.69
CA VAL A 10 2.89 0.38 -12.43
C VAL A 10 2.57 -1.10 -12.65
N LEU A 11 1.57 -1.41 -13.47
CA LEU A 11 1.20 -2.80 -13.76
C LEU A 11 2.27 -3.58 -14.56
N LYS A 12 3.14 -2.87 -15.28
CA LYS A 12 4.25 -3.47 -16.05
C LYS A 12 5.53 -3.65 -15.23
N LEU A 13 5.59 -3.12 -14.00
CA LEU A 13 6.72 -3.35 -13.10
C LEU A 13 6.86 -4.83 -12.73
N SER A 14 8.08 -5.25 -12.40
CA SER A 14 8.31 -6.57 -11.83
C SER A 14 7.59 -6.71 -10.48
N PRO A 15 7.25 -7.92 -10.01
CA PRO A 15 6.66 -8.10 -8.68
C PRO A 15 7.52 -7.53 -7.54
N ALA A 16 8.85 -7.55 -7.70
CA ALA A 16 9.78 -6.96 -6.74
C ALA A 16 9.66 -5.43 -6.71
N ASP A 17 9.59 -4.79 -7.89
CA ASP A 17 9.46 -3.34 -7.98
C ASP A 17 8.07 -2.85 -7.59
N GLN A 18 7.01 -3.61 -7.89
CA GLN A 18 5.66 -3.36 -7.37
C GLN A 18 5.65 -3.39 -5.85
N LYS A 19 6.32 -4.38 -5.24
CA LYS A 19 6.46 -4.47 -3.78
C LYS A 19 7.20 -3.26 -3.22
N ARG A 20 8.30 -2.83 -3.83
CA ARG A 20 9.05 -1.63 -3.41
C ARG A 20 8.23 -0.35 -3.56
N LEU A 21 7.51 -0.19 -4.68
CA LEU A 21 6.61 0.94 -4.87
C LEU A 21 5.58 1.03 -3.74
N ILE A 22 4.94 -0.09 -3.40
CA ILE A 22 3.90 -0.14 -2.35
C ILE A 22 4.50 0.10 -0.95
N LEU A 23 5.69 -0.42 -0.65
CA LEU A 23 6.27 -0.37 0.70
C LEU A 23 7.14 0.88 0.96
N GLU A 24 7.75 1.47 -0.06
CA GLU A 24 8.71 2.57 0.08
C GLU A 24 8.08 3.90 -0.39
N VAL A 25 7.47 3.91 -1.58
CA VAL A 25 7.04 5.17 -2.22
C VAL A 25 5.64 5.59 -1.80
N VAL A 26 4.67 4.67 -1.86
CA VAL A 26 3.26 4.99 -1.52
C VAL A 26 3.10 5.57 -0.11
N PRO A 27 3.81 5.08 0.94
CA PRO A 27 3.76 5.68 2.27
C PRO A 27 4.24 7.12 2.35
N GLU A 28 5.27 7.50 1.59
CA GLU A 28 5.82 8.86 1.58
C GLU A 28 4.84 9.86 0.98
N ILE A 29 4.17 9.48 -0.11
CA ILE A 29 3.21 10.37 -0.79
C ILE A 29 1.84 10.40 -0.10
N TRP A 30 1.58 9.49 0.84
CA TRP A 30 0.23 9.29 1.38
C TRP A 30 -0.30 10.50 2.16
N GLY A 31 0.55 11.09 3.00
CA GLY A 31 0.19 12.26 3.81
C GLY A 31 -0.04 13.51 2.96
N GLU A 32 0.58 13.58 1.78
CA GLU A 32 0.36 14.67 0.84
C GLU A 32 -0.87 14.44 -0.06
N ALA A 33 -1.14 13.19 -0.44
CA ALA A 33 -2.23 12.84 -1.35
C ALA A 33 -3.59 12.71 -0.64
N CYS A 34 -3.65 12.10 0.54
CA CYS A 34 -4.90 11.88 1.27
C CYS A 34 -5.13 12.97 2.33
N LYS A 35 -5.64 14.11 1.89
CA LYS A 35 -5.99 15.26 2.75
C LYS A 35 -7.44 15.26 3.24
N ASP A 36 -8.27 14.37 2.73
CA ASP A 36 -9.68 14.24 3.10
C ASP A 36 -10.00 12.89 3.76
N GLU A 37 -11.11 12.87 4.50
CA GLU A 37 -11.56 11.71 5.27
C GLU A 37 -11.90 10.52 4.37
N ALA A 38 -12.45 10.76 3.18
CA ALA A 38 -12.80 9.70 2.25
C ALA A 38 -11.56 8.94 1.75
N CYS A 39 -10.48 9.66 1.46
CA CYS A 39 -9.19 9.10 1.08
C CYS A 39 -8.63 8.25 2.23
N VAL A 40 -8.61 8.76 3.46
CA VAL A 40 -8.14 8.03 4.65
C VAL A 40 -8.94 6.75 4.89
N LEU A 41 -10.28 6.81 4.79
CA LEU A 41 -11.15 5.65 4.94
C LEU A 41 -10.86 4.60 3.87
N LYS A 42 -10.58 5.02 2.63
CA LYS A 42 -10.24 4.09 1.56
C LYS A 42 -8.93 3.36 1.84
N ILE A 43 -7.91 4.04 2.35
CA ILE A 43 -6.64 3.39 2.75
C ILE A 43 -6.87 2.32 3.80
N ARG A 44 -7.63 2.66 4.85
CA ARG A 44 -7.93 1.71 5.93
C ARG A 44 -8.58 0.45 5.40
N SER A 45 -9.46 0.57 4.39
CA SER A 45 -10.08 -0.59 3.74
C SER A 45 -9.13 -1.48 2.93
N LEU A 46 -7.93 -1.00 2.57
CA LEU A 46 -6.94 -1.80 1.85
C LEU A 46 -6.17 -2.76 2.78
N VAL A 47 -6.22 -2.51 4.09
CA VAL A 47 -5.61 -3.36 5.09
C VAL A 47 -6.65 -4.35 5.59
N ASP A 48 -6.51 -5.61 5.21
CA ASP A 48 -7.24 -6.70 5.88
C ASP A 48 -6.64 -6.91 7.27
N GLU A 49 -7.29 -6.35 8.29
CA GLU A 49 -6.84 -6.44 9.67
C GLU A 49 -6.75 -7.88 10.18
N ASP A 50 -7.61 -8.79 9.70
CA ASP A 50 -7.54 -10.19 10.10
C ASP A 50 -6.30 -10.88 9.55
N THR A 51 -5.94 -10.57 8.29
CA THR A 51 -4.70 -11.04 7.67
C THR A 51 -3.47 -10.46 8.38
N VAL A 52 -3.47 -9.17 8.70
CA VAL A 52 -2.37 -8.53 9.45
C VAL A 52 -2.24 -9.11 10.85
N LYS A 53 -3.36 -9.34 11.55
CA LYS A 53 -3.37 -9.91 12.91
C LYS A 53 -2.83 -11.34 12.93
N LYS A 54 -3.25 -12.19 11.99
CA LYS A 54 -2.71 -13.55 11.83
C LYS A 54 -1.21 -13.53 11.55
N TYR A 55 -0.76 -12.66 10.64
CA TYR A 55 0.66 -12.51 10.34
C TYR A 55 1.46 -12.08 11.57
N ARG A 56 0.98 -11.07 12.32
CA ARG A 56 1.61 -10.64 13.57
C ARG A 56 1.68 -11.79 14.58
N GLN A 57 0.60 -12.55 14.78
CA GLN A 57 0.60 -13.68 15.70
C GLN A 57 1.57 -14.80 15.30
N GLN A 58 1.69 -15.09 14.00
CA GLN A 58 2.59 -16.13 13.49
C GLN A 58 4.07 -15.72 13.58
N HIS A 59 4.37 -14.42 13.56
CA HIS A 59 5.74 -13.90 13.50
C HIS A 59 6.20 -13.12 14.75
N MET A 60 5.31 -12.86 15.73
CA MET A 60 5.66 -12.23 17.02
C MET A 60 5.96 -13.23 18.14
N ASN A 61 6.01 -14.55 17.90
CA ASN A 61 6.52 -15.53 18.86
C ASN A 61 8.07 -15.47 19.03
N GLY A 62 8.67 -14.29 18.86
CA GLY A 62 10.12 -14.09 18.82
C GLY A 62 10.58 -12.77 19.46
N ILE A 63 9.87 -12.26 20.47
CA ILE A 63 10.39 -11.25 21.41
C ILE A 63 10.18 -11.77 22.82
#